data_AF-A0A8J2T952-F1
#
_entry.id   AF-A0A8J2T952-F1
#
_cell.length_a   1.000
_cell.length_b   1.000
_cell.length_c   1.000
_cell.angle_alpha   90.00
_cell.angle_beta   90.00
_cell.angle_gamma   90.00
#
_symmetry.space_group_name_H-M   'P 1'
#
loop_
_entity.id
_entity.type
_entity.pdbx_description
1 polymer ?
#
loop_
_entity_poly.entity_id
_entity_poly.type
_entity_poly.pdbx_seq_one_letter_code
_entity_poly.pdbx_strand_id
1 'polypeptide(L)'
;MVQRRPKAPYNWLRIGGAATVAAAGIGLICYIAWTSCSSNPERQGEEKNSKKTSKTIVVTNTISCQKEISWGDLLEKDVVLLVPPGVSFLENPQDELSLHYKIIRCNKMAGLWSCVRHLRKDQLLYVAGEIAEDIPEDIPRYVKRVTALETNEQVRTSLS
;
A
#
# COMPACT_ATOMS: atom_id res chain seq x y z
N MET A 1 62.01 54.45 -45.25
CA MET A 1 62.61 53.51 -44.27
C MET A 1 61.55 53.16 -43.23
N VAL A 2 61.32 51.86 -43.00
CA VAL A 2 61.01 51.18 -41.72
C VAL A 2 60.45 49.80 -42.07
N GLN A 3 61.12 48.77 -41.54
CA GLN A 3 61.09 47.37 -41.91
C GLN A 3 59.89 46.58 -41.33
N ARG A 4 59.66 45.42 -41.95
CA ARG A 4 58.74 44.35 -41.55
C ARG A 4 59.21 43.61 -40.27
N ARG A 5 58.21 43.00 -39.58
CA ARG A 5 58.12 42.01 -38.46
C ARG A 5 59.29 40.99 -38.33
N PRO A 6 59.47 40.11 -37.30
CA PRO A 6 58.50 39.56 -36.29
C PRO A 6 59.06 39.14 -34.88
N LYS A 7 58.22 38.57 -33.99
CA LYS A 7 58.37 37.28 -33.25
C LYS A 7 57.31 37.11 -32.14
N ALA A 8 56.67 35.94 -32.10
CA ALA A 8 55.70 35.42 -31.11
C ALA A 8 56.43 35.02 -29.77
N PRO A 9 55.85 34.41 -28.68
CA PRO A 9 54.68 33.47 -28.67
C PRO A 9 53.87 33.23 -27.32
N TYR A 10 52.91 32.28 -27.39
CA TYR A 10 52.25 31.41 -26.34
C TYR A 10 51.51 32.07 -25.15
N ASN A 11 50.23 31.80 -24.86
CA ASN A 11 49.59 30.55 -24.41
C ASN A 11 48.06 30.71 -24.68
N TRP A 12 47.32 29.92 -25.46
CA TRP A 12 46.91 28.51 -25.32
C TRP A 12 46.53 28.08 -23.89
N LEU A 13 45.38 27.37 -23.76
CA LEU A 13 44.85 26.70 -22.56
C LEU A 13 44.19 27.63 -21.50
N ARG A 14 42.94 27.49 -21.03
CA ARG A 14 41.97 26.40 -21.04
C ARG A 14 40.53 26.94 -20.95
N ILE A 15 39.72 26.50 -21.90
CA ILE A 15 38.29 26.21 -21.73
C ILE A 15 38.19 25.00 -20.79
N GLY A 16 37.28 25.04 -19.81
CA GLY A 16 36.86 23.83 -19.08
C GLY A 16 36.53 24.08 -17.62
N GLY A 17 35.24 24.02 -17.27
CA GLY A 17 34.83 23.96 -15.86
C GLY A 17 33.40 24.40 -15.55
N ALA A 18 32.39 23.97 -16.31
CA ALA A 18 30.98 24.27 -15.98
C ALA A 18 30.07 23.03 -16.10
N ALA A 19 30.57 21.84 -15.78
CA ALA A 19 29.83 20.58 -15.99
C ALA A 19 29.90 19.58 -14.82
N THR A 20 29.94 20.04 -13.56
CA THR A 20 30.08 19.12 -12.39
C THR A 20 29.08 19.32 -11.26
N VAL A 21 27.92 19.96 -11.47
CA VAL A 21 26.91 20.11 -10.39
C VAL A 21 25.57 19.41 -10.67
N ALA A 22 25.34 18.88 -11.88
CA ALA A 22 24.05 18.25 -12.20
C ALA A 22 23.89 16.78 -11.73
N ALA A 23 24.99 16.06 -11.43
CA ALA A 23 24.91 14.63 -11.12
C ALA A 23 24.72 14.29 -9.63
N ALA A 24 25.04 15.20 -8.71
CA ALA A 24 24.91 14.93 -7.26
C ALA A 24 23.47 15.13 -6.74
N GLY A 25 22.63 15.91 -7.43
CA GLY A 25 21.27 16.21 -6.99
C GLY A 25 20.29 15.04 -7.16
N ILE A 26 20.42 14.26 -8.23
CA ILE A 26 19.49 13.15 -8.52
C ILE A 26 19.73 11.98 -7.57
N GLY A 27 20.99 11.69 -7.23
CA GLY A 27 21.34 10.63 -6.28
C GLY A 27 20.79 10.88 -4.88
N LEU A 28 20.83 12.12 -4.40
CA LEU A 28 20.28 12.49 -3.09
C LEU A 28 18.76 12.34 -3.06
N ILE A 29 18.03 12.75 -4.11
CA ILE A 29 16.57 12.61 -4.17
C ILE A 29 16.16 11.14 -4.19
N CYS A 30 16.85 10.29 -4.97
CA CYS A 30 16.56 8.85 -4.98
C CYS A 30 16.93 8.18 -3.65
N TYR A 31 18.03 8.57 -3.00
CA TYR A 31 18.43 8.05 -1.69
C TYR A 31 17.46 8.47 -0.59
N ILE A 32 17.05 9.75 -0.56
CA ILE A 32 16.05 10.26 0.41
C ILE A 32 14.67 9.65 0.14
N ALA A 33 14.27 9.45 -1.11
CA ALA A 33 13.01 8.79 -1.46
C ALA A 33 13.02 7.30 -1.06
N TRP A 34 14.17 6.63 -1.17
CA TRP A 34 14.32 5.25 -0.73
C TRP A 34 14.30 5.13 0.81
N THR A 35 14.99 6.02 1.54
CA THR A 35 15.00 5.99 3.01
C THR A 35 13.69 6.49 3.62
N SER A 36 13.00 7.45 2.98
CA SER A 36 11.67 7.94 3.40
C SER A 36 10.57 6.90 3.20
N CYS A 37 10.75 5.94 2.27
CA CYS A 37 9.86 4.79 2.16
C CYS A 37 10.08 3.73 3.26
N SER A 38 11.16 3.84 4.07
CA SER A 38 11.44 2.96 5.21
C SER A 38 11.16 3.60 6.58
N SER A 39 10.78 4.87 6.65
CA SER A 39 10.49 5.54 7.91
C SER A 39 9.00 5.74 8.09
N ASN A 40 8.41 4.92 8.95
CA ASN A 40 7.11 5.12 9.58
C ASN A 40 7.11 6.48 10.30
N PRO A 41 6.27 7.47 9.93
CA PRO A 41 5.93 8.56 10.81
C PRO A 41 4.58 8.22 11.45
N GLU A 42 4.63 7.77 12.70
CA GLU A 42 3.56 8.07 13.65
C GLU A 42 3.41 9.60 13.69
N ARG A 43 2.50 10.16 12.89
CA ARG A 43 1.86 11.46 13.18
C ARG A 43 0.41 11.44 12.73
N GLN A 44 -0.42 11.66 13.74
CA GLN A 44 -1.84 11.97 13.68
C GLN A 44 -2.14 13.05 12.64
N GLY A 45 -3.33 12.93 12.06
CA GLY A 45 -4.15 14.05 11.61
C GLY A 45 -3.58 14.86 10.46
N GLU A 46 -3.96 14.49 9.23
CA GLU A 46 -4.33 15.46 8.21
C GLU A 46 -4.89 14.70 7.01
N GLU A 47 -6.16 14.99 6.71
CA GLU A 47 -6.84 14.64 5.46
C GLU A 47 -6.00 15.11 4.26
N LYS A 48 -5.21 14.20 3.71
CA LYS A 48 -4.47 14.45 2.46
C LYS A 48 -4.94 13.44 1.43
N ASN A 49 -5.80 13.94 0.56
CA ASN A 49 -6.06 13.47 -0.80
C ASN A 49 -6.18 11.94 -0.90
N SER A 50 -7.42 11.44 -0.82
CA SER A 50 -7.80 10.04 -0.81
C SER A 50 -7.21 9.25 -1.99
N LYS A 51 -5.92 8.89 -1.91
CA LYS A 51 -5.38 7.76 -2.66
C LYS A 51 -6.25 6.59 -2.24
N LYS A 52 -7.07 6.07 -3.17
CA LYS A 52 -7.85 4.84 -2.97
C LYS A 52 -6.86 3.76 -2.54
N THR A 53 -6.80 3.50 -1.24
CA THR A 53 -5.96 2.44 -0.68
C THR A 53 -6.64 1.13 -0.98
N SER A 54 -5.89 0.17 -1.51
CA SER A 54 -6.45 -1.16 -1.74
C SER A 54 -6.51 -1.93 -0.43
N LYS A 55 -7.63 -2.56 -0.13
CA LYS A 55 -7.87 -3.20 1.17
C LYS A 55 -8.20 -4.68 1.02
N THR A 56 -7.66 -5.49 1.90
CA THR A 56 -8.11 -6.85 2.16
C THR A 56 -8.78 -6.88 3.52
N ILE A 57 -10.00 -7.38 3.60
CA ILE A 57 -10.76 -7.50 4.85
C ILE A 57 -10.99 -8.98 5.14
N VAL A 58 -10.60 -9.42 6.33
CA VAL A 58 -10.97 -10.73 6.84
C VAL A 58 -12.36 -10.63 7.44
N VAL A 59 -13.35 -11.24 6.78
CA VAL A 59 -14.75 -11.21 7.20
C VAL A 59 -14.97 -12.26 8.27
N THR A 60 -14.84 -11.85 9.51
CA THR A 60 -15.14 -12.69 10.67
C THR A 60 -16.63 -12.62 11.04
N ASN A 61 -17.08 -13.40 12.01
CA ASN A 61 -18.49 -13.45 12.42
C ASN A 61 -19.03 -12.08 12.87
N THR A 62 -18.21 -11.29 13.56
CA THR A 62 -18.62 -9.94 13.96
C THR A 62 -18.90 -9.05 12.74
N ILE A 63 -18.06 -9.13 11.70
CA ILE A 63 -18.27 -8.31 10.49
C ILE A 63 -19.44 -8.86 9.66
N SER A 64 -19.58 -10.18 9.53
CA SER A 64 -20.66 -10.78 8.73
C SER A 64 -22.07 -10.46 9.28
N CYS A 65 -22.20 -10.31 10.61
CA CYS A 65 -23.47 -9.97 11.25
C CYS A 65 -23.82 -8.47 11.20
N GLN A 66 -22.92 -7.58 10.76
CA GLN A 66 -23.18 -6.15 10.68
C GLN A 66 -24.08 -5.82 9.48
N LYS A 67 -25.34 -5.49 9.76
CA LYS A 67 -26.36 -5.14 8.75
C LYS A 67 -26.24 -3.72 8.18
N GLU A 68 -25.47 -2.86 8.82
CA GLU A 68 -25.35 -1.44 8.45
C GLU A 68 -24.23 -1.19 7.42
N ILE A 69 -23.47 -2.23 7.04
CA ILE A 69 -22.44 -2.12 6.01
C ILE A 69 -23.09 -2.27 4.63
N SER A 70 -22.99 -1.23 3.80
CA SER A 70 -23.29 -1.32 2.37
C SER A 70 -22.20 -2.10 1.64
N TRP A 71 -22.32 -3.43 1.64
CA TRP A 71 -21.34 -4.31 0.98
C TRP A 71 -21.18 -4.03 -0.52
N GLY A 72 -22.24 -3.59 -1.21
CA GLY A 72 -22.18 -3.17 -2.61
C GLY A 72 -21.18 -2.03 -2.83
N ASP A 73 -21.38 -0.91 -2.14
CA ASP A 73 -20.53 0.28 -2.22
C ASP A 73 -19.07 -0.04 -1.83
N LEU A 74 -18.89 -0.90 -0.83
CA LEU A 74 -17.57 -1.36 -0.42
C LEU A 74 -16.88 -2.20 -1.50
N LEU A 75 -17.63 -3.12 -2.11
CA LEU A 75 -17.12 -3.98 -3.17
C LEU A 75 -16.86 -3.22 -4.47
N GLU A 76 -17.50 -2.08 -4.73
CA GLU A 76 -17.16 -1.23 -5.88
C GLU A 76 -15.74 -0.63 -5.77
N LYS A 77 -15.24 -0.45 -4.54
CA LYS A 77 -13.87 0.00 -4.26
C LYS A 77 -12.84 -1.12 -4.52
N ASP A 78 -11.55 -0.81 -4.43
CA ASP A 78 -10.47 -1.81 -4.57
C ASP A 78 -10.31 -2.64 -3.28
N VAL A 79 -11.34 -3.43 -2.98
CA VAL A 79 -11.48 -4.20 -1.76
C VAL A 79 -11.67 -5.67 -2.10
N VAL A 80 -11.01 -6.55 -1.35
CA VAL A 80 -11.21 -8.01 -1.43
C VAL A 80 -11.60 -8.52 -0.05
N LEU A 81 -12.69 -9.28 0.00
CA LEU A 81 -13.21 -9.91 1.21
C LEU A 81 -12.70 -11.34 1.29
N LEU A 82 -12.02 -11.68 2.38
CA LEU A 82 -11.57 -13.04 2.68
C LEU A 82 -12.45 -13.62 3.78
N VAL A 83 -13.17 -14.68 3.48
CA VAL A 83 -14.02 -15.37 4.45
C VAL A 83 -13.23 -16.55 5.04
N PRO A 84 -12.93 -16.54 6.35
CA PRO A 84 -12.24 -17.64 7.02
C PRO A 84 -13.14 -18.88 7.14
N PRO A 85 -12.55 -20.06 7.41
CA PRO A 85 -13.32 -21.29 7.53
C PRO A 85 -14.33 -21.21 8.68
N GLY A 86 -15.54 -21.70 8.43
CA GLY A 86 -16.61 -21.75 9.45
C GLY A 86 -17.43 -20.46 9.60
N VAL A 87 -17.14 -19.42 8.82
CA VAL A 87 -17.97 -18.20 8.77
C VAL A 87 -18.89 -18.24 7.55
N SER A 88 -20.19 -18.14 7.82
CA SER A 88 -21.21 -17.98 6.78
C SER A 88 -21.34 -16.51 6.40
N PHE A 89 -21.01 -16.17 5.16
CA PHE A 89 -21.11 -14.81 4.63
C PHE A 89 -21.65 -14.83 3.20
N LEU A 90 -22.76 -14.12 2.98
CA LEU A 90 -23.43 -13.93 1.69
C LEU A 90 -23.58 -15.24 0.90
N GLU A 91 -24.12 -16.27 1.55
CA GLU A 91 -24.30 -17.60 0.97
C GLU A 91 -25.49 -17.68 0.01
N ASN A 92 -26.38 -16.67 0.02
CA ASN A 92 -27.56 -16.68 -0.82
C ASN A 92 -27.23 -16.14 -2.22
N PRO A 93 -27.51 -16.90 -3.30
CA PRO A 93 -27.32 -16.42 -4.68
C PRO A 93 -28.28 -15.28 -5.07
N GLN A 94 -29.28 -14.96 -4.23
CA GLN A 94 -30.16 -13.80 -4.38
C GLN A 94 -29.55 -12.50 -3.84
N ASP A 95 -28.43 -12.57 -3.11
CA ASP A 95 -27.65 -11.37 -2.81
C ASP A 95 -26.99 -10.95 -4.13
N GLU A 96 -27.67 -10.09 -4.90
CA GLU A 96 -27.29 -9.54 -6.22
C GLU A 96 -26.05 -8.62 -6.13
N LEU A 97 -24.99 -9.05 -5.47
CA LEU A 97 -23.72 -8.37 -5.53
C LEU A 97 -23.03 -8.80 -6.82
N SER A 98 -23.14 -7.97 -7.87
CA SER A 98 -22.45 -8.12 -9.15
C SER A 98 -20.92 -8.31 -9.06
N LEU A 99 -20.36 -8.18 -7.85
CA LEU A 99 -18.94 -8.24 -7.52
C LEU A 99 -18.57 -9.45 -6.63
N HIS A 100 -19.34 -10.54 -6.68
CA HIS A 100 -19.05 -11.82 -5.97
C HIS A 100 -17.61 -12.32 -6.15
N TYR A 101 -16.96 -12.02 -7.29
CA TYR A 101 -15.56 -12.41 -7.55
C TYR A 101 -14.54 -11.77 -6.59
N LYS A 102 -14.93 -10.69 -5.88
CA LYS A 102 -14.10 -10.05 -4.83
C LYS A 102 -14.25 -10.71 -3.46
N ILE A 103 -15.12 -11.71 -3.33
CA ILE A 103 -15.31 -12.50 -2.12
C ILE A 103 -14.62 -13.84 -2.30
N ILE A 104 -13.55 -14.08 -1.54
CA ILE A 104 -12.78 -15.32 -1.58
C ILE A 104 -13.06 -16.09 -0.29
N ARG A 105 -13.65 -17.28 -0.45
CA ARG A 105 -13.93 -18.19 0.67
C ARG A 105 -12.74 -19.13 0.87
N CYS A 106 -12.25 -19.21 2.10
CA CYS A 106 -11.09 -20.02 2.44
C CYS A 106 -11.51 -21.21 3.30
N ASN A 107 -11.14 -22.42 2.86
CA ASN A 107 -11.41 -23.65 3.62
C ASN A 107 -10.43 -23.88 4.78
N LYS A 108 -9.27 -23.21 4.75
CA LYS A 108 -8.19 -23.33 5.75
C LYS A 108 -7.55 -21.97 5.99
N MET A 109 -7.09 -21.72 7.23
CA MET A 109 -6.36 -20.49 7.59
C MET A 109 -5.08 -20.30 6.77
N ALA A 110 -4.30 -21.37 6.55
CA ALA A 110 -3.14 -21.34 5.65
C ALA A 110 -3.48 -20.87 4.22
N GLY A 111 -4.68 -21.21 3.73
CA GLY A 111 -5.19 -20.75 2.43
C GLY A 111 -5.51 -19.26 2.45
N LEU A 112 -6.13 -18.78 3.53
CA LEU A 112 -6.42 -17.36 3.73
C LEU A 112 -5.13 -16.53 3.71
N TRP A 113 -4.11 -16.93 4.45
CA TRP A 113 -2.81 -16.24 4.45
C TRP A 113 -2.11 -16.29 3.09
N SER A 114 -2.27 -17.40 2.35
CA SER A 114 -1.78 -17.49 0.98
C SER A 114 -2.49 -16.51 0.04
N CYS A 115 -3.80 -16.30 0.21
CA CYS A 115 -4.54 -15.27 -0.51
C CYS A 115 -4.03 -13.88 -0.16
N VAL A 116 -3.80 -13.56 1.12
CA VAL A 116 -3.22 -12.26 1.53
C VAL A 116 -1.87 -12.01 0.83
N ARG A 117 -0.97 -13.01 0.83
CA ARG A 117 0.34 -12.93 0.15
C ARG A 117 0.24 -12.71 -1.35
N HIS A 118 -0.78 -13.28 -1.98
CA HIS A 118 -1.00 -13.19 -3.42
C HIS A 118 -1.62 -11.84 -3.82
N LEU A 119 -2.60 -11.36 -3.04
CA LEU A 119 -3.34 -10.14 -3.32
C LEU A 119 -2.49 -8.87 -3.12
N ARG A 120 -1.56 -8.89 -2.15
CA ARG A 120 -0.63 -7.79 -1.84
C ARG A 120 -1.30 -6.41 -1.77
N LYS A 121 -2.46 -6.36 -1.12
CA LYS A 121 -3.20 -5.11 -0.93
C LYS A 121 -2.47 -4.20 0.05
N ASP A 122 -2.74 -2.90 -0.01
CA ASP A 122 -2.05 -1.93 0.83
C ASP A 122 -2.39 -2.13 2.32
N GLN A 123 -3.64 -2.47 2.61
CA GLN A 123 -4.13 -2.64 3.98
C GLN A 123 -4.74 -4.01 4.20
N LEU A 124 -4.47 -4.60 5.37
CA LEU A 124 -5.15 -5.78 5.90
C LEU A 124 -5.96 -5.36 7.12
N LEU A 125 -7.26 -5.61 7.08
CA LEU A 125 -8.21 -5.36 8.15
C LEU A 125 -8.69 -6.70 8.72
N TYR A 126 -8.64 -6.87 10.03
CA TYR A 126 -9.14 -8.06 10.71
C TYR A 126 -9.66 -7.72 12.11
N VAL A 127 -10.56 -8.54 12.65
CA VAL A 127 -11.03 -8.40 14.04
C VAL A 127 -10.08 -9.13 14.98
N ALA A 128 -9.55 -8.42 15.98
CA ALA A 128 -8.70 -9.02 16.99
C ALA A 128 -9.47 -10.05 17.81
N GLY A 129 -8.87 -11.21 18.07
CA GLY A 129 -9.49 -12.27 18.89
C GLY A 129 -10.48 -13.19 18.18
N GLU A 130 -10.91 -12.89 16.95
CA GLU A 130 -11.74 -13.80 16.15
C GLU A 130 -10.93 -14.67 15.18
N ILE A 131 -9.64 -14.37 15.01
CA ILE A 131 -8.70 -15.21 14.29
C ILE A 131 -8.08 -16.19 15.29
N ALA A 132 -8.33 -17.48 15.09
CA ALA A 132 -7.85 -18.54 15.99
C ALA A 132 -6.33 -18.76 15.95
N GLU A 133 -5.68 -18.38 14.86
CA GLU A 133 -4.23 -18.48 14.67
C GLU A 133 -3.62 -17.07 14.64
N ASP A 134 -2.44 -16.91 15.23
CA ASP A 134 -1.68 -15.67 15.09
C ASP A 134 -1.40 -15.36 13.62
N ILE A 135 -1.31 -14.06 13.31
CA ILE A 135 -0.94 -13.62 11.97
C ILE A 135 0.51 -14.08 11.70
N PRO A 136 0.77 -14.79 10.60
CA PRO A 136 2.13 -15.21 10.27
C PRO A 136 3.09 -14.01 10.18
N GLU A 137 4.29 -14.16 10.75
CA GLU A 137 5.30 -13.10 10.84
C GLU A 137 5.73 -12.51 9.48
N ASP A 138 5.48 -13.23 8.39
CA ASP A 138 5.83 -12.81 7.04
C ASP A 138 4.78 -11.89 6.39
N ILE A 139 3.54 -11.82 6.92
CA ILE A 139 2.46 -11.00 6.35
C ILE A 139 2.80 -9.51 6.21
N PRO A 140 3.47 -8.84 7.17
CA PRO A 140 3.89 -7.45 7.03
C PRO A 140 4.82 -7.17 5.83
N ARG A 141 5.41 -8.22 5.22
CA ARG A 141 6.22 -8.08 3.99
C ARG A 141 5.38 -7.91 2.73
N TYR A 142 4.11 -8.30 2.78
CA TYR A 142 3.19 -8.31 1.64
C TYR A 142 2.13 -7.21 1.71
N VAL A 143 1.93 -6.61 2.88
CA VAL A 143 0.91 -5.60 3.15
C VAL A 143 1.57 -4.41 3.83
N LYS A 144 1.26 -3.18 3.40
CA LYS A 144 1.88 -1.97 3.96
C LYS A 144 1.40 -1.65 5.37
N ARG A 145 0.13 -1.95 5.67
CA ARG A 145 -0.48 -1.70 6.98
C ARG A 145 -1.40 -2.84 7.40
N VAL A 146 -1.17 -3.35 8.59
CA VAL A 146 -2.03 -4.33 9.25
C VAL A 146 -2.80 -3.58 10.35
N THR A 147 -4.13 -3.63 10.32
CA THR A 147 -4.98 -2.96 11.31
C THR A 147 -5.89 -3.98 11.97
N ALA A 148 -5.71 -4.15 13.28
CA ALA A 148 -6.61 -4.89 14.13
C ALA A 148 -7.80 -4.00 14.48
N LEU A 149 -9.01 -4.55 14.34
CA LEU A 149 -10.26 -3.90 14.69
C LEU A 149 -10.75 -4.55 15.99
N GLU A 150 -10.82 -3.78 17.06
CA GLU A 150 -11.25 -4.28 18.38
C GLU A 150 -12.69 -3.88 18.69
N THR A 151 -13.13 -2.73 18.14
CA THR A 151 -14.44 -2.15 18.42
C THR A 151 -15.30 -2.09 17.16
N ASN A 152 -16.61 -2.34 17.30
CA ASN A 152 -17.58 -2.20 16.22
C ASN A 152 -17.53 -0.81 15.54
N GLU A 153 -17.22 0.25 16.28
CA GLU A 153 -17.04 1.60 15.71
C GLU A 153 -15.82 1.69 14.78
N GLN A 154 -14.69 1.07 15.15
CA GLN A 154 -13.51 1.03 14.30
C GLN A 154 -13.76 0.22 13.01
N VAL A 155 -14.55 -0.85 13.12
CA VAL A 155 -15.01 -1.63 11.96
C VAL A 155 -15.80 -0.72 11.02
N ARG A 156 -16.80 0.02 11.53
CA ARG A 156 -17.59 0.95 10.72
C ARG A 156 -16.75 2.03 10.05
N THR A 157 -15.89 2.72 10.81
CA THR A 157 -15.05 3.80 10.26
C THR A 157 -14.04 3.28 9.23
N SER A 158 -13.53 2.06 9.40
CA SER A 158 -12.54 1.48 8.48
C SER A 158 -13.15 0.95 7.19
N LEU A 159 -14.44 0.60 7.23
CA LEU A 159 -15.22 0.05 6.11
C LEU A 159 -16.07 1.09 5.36
N SER A 160 -16.34 2.25 5.96
CA SER A 160 -16.93 3.41 5.27
C SER A 160 -16.02 3.97 4.18
#